data_AF-A0A258SMN8-F1
#
_entry.id   AF-A0A258SMN8-F1
#
_cell.length_a   1.000
_cell.length_b   1.000
_cell.length_c   1.000
_cell.angle_alpha   90.00
_cell.angle_beta   90.00
_cell.angle_gamma   90.00
#
_symmetry.space_group_name_H-M   'P 1'
#
loop_
_entity.id
_entity.type
_entity.pdbx_description
1 polymer ?
#
loop_
_entity_poly.entity_id
_entity_poly.type
_entity_poly.pdbx_seq_one_letter_code
_entity_poly.pdbx_strand_id
1 'polypeptide(L)'
;GGHSWPIMGAMERIAESQTGVIVLLHRPETADALLHRINPAPVTDRKVDLRDYGIGAQILRDLGVGKMKLLANPRKMPAMDGFGLEVTGYLDKA
;
A
#
# COMPACT_ATOMS: atom_id res chain seq x y z
N GLY A 1 -4.85 9.84 6.14
CA GLY A 1 -5.47 8.51 6.10
C GLY A 1 -4.56 7.60 6.89
N GLY A 2 -5.08 6.96 7.94
CA GLY A 2 -4.29 5.99 8.70
C GLY A 2 -3.89 4.83 7.79
N HIS A 3 -2.64 4.37 7.92
CA HIS A 3 -2.21 3.14 7.28
C HIS A 3 -3.15 2.03 7.75
N SER A 4 -3.84 1.37 6.80
CA SER A 4 -4.80 0.34 7.14
C SER A 4 -4.15 -0.81 7.90
N TRP A 5 -2.86 -1.10 7.69
CA TRP A 5 -2.12 -2.13 8.42
C TRP A 5 -0.77 -1.60 8.91
N PRO A 6 -0.42 -1.76 10.21
CA PRO A 6 0.95 -1.59 10.68
C PRO A 6 1.88 -2.64 10.06
N ILE A 7 3.15 -2.29 9.85
CA ILE A 7 4.15 -3.19 9.23
C ILE A 7 4.28 -4.51 9.99
N MET A 8 4.30 -4.46 11.32
CA MET A 8 4.44 -5.65 12.16
C MET A 8 3.26 -6.62 11.98
N GLY A 9 2.03 -6.10 11.99
CA GLY A 9 0.84 -6.94 11.76
C GLY A 9 0.78 -7.52 10.34
N ALA A 10 1.29 -6.78 9.34
CA ALA A 10 1.40 -7.31 7.98
C ALA A 10 2.45 -8.44 7.88
N MET A 11 3.58 -8.29 8.57
CA MET A 11 4.62 -9.32 8.64
C MET A 11 4.14 -10.60 9.34
N GLU A 12 3.43 -10.46 10.46
CA GLU A 12 2.85 -11.59 11.19
C GLU A 12 1.87 -12.37 10.30
N ARG A 13 0.96 -11.66 9.62
CA ARG A 13 0.01 -12.30 8.70
C ARG A 13 0.66 -12.99 7.51
N ILE A 14 1.76 -12.43 6.99
CA ILE A 14 2.51 -13.05 5.90
C ILE A 14 3.27 -14.29 6.40
N ALA A 15 3.77 -14.28 7.63
CA ALA A 15 4.41 -15.45 8.24
C ALA A 15 3.45 -16.64 8.40
N GLU A 16 2.15 -16.37 8.61
CA GLU A 16 1.09 -17.39 8.64
C GLU A 16 0.63 -17.86 7.25
N SER A 17 1.07 -17.18 6.19
CA SER A 17 0.69 -17.48 4.81
C SER A 17 1.78 -18.32 4.13
N GLN A 18 1.40 -19.22 3.23
CA GLN A 18 2.37 -20.01 2.46
C GLN A 18 3.28 -19.12 1.59
N THR A 19 2.76 -17.99 1.13
CA THR A 19 3.48 -17.01 0.30
C THR A 19 2.95 -15.61 0.57
N GLY A 20 3.83 -14.60 0.57
CA GLY A 20 3.44 -13.20 0.67
C GLY A 20 4.55 -12.26 0.23
N VAL A 21 4.17 -11.02 -0.11
CA VAL A 21 5.09 -9.97 -0.55
C VAL A 21 4.77 -8.69 0.21
N ILE A 22 5.81 -8.02 0.72
CA ILE A 22 5.74 -6.66 1.24
C ILE A 22 6.55 -5.76 0.32
N VAL A 23 5.93 -4.71 -0.21
CA VAL A 23 6.63 -3.66 -0.97
C VAL A 23 6.71 -2.40 -0.11
N LEU A 24 7.92 -2.03 0.30
CA LEU A 24 8.18 -0.80 1.05
C LEU A 24 8.60 0.30 0.08
N LEU A 25 7.68 1.21 -0.22
CA LEU A 25 7.95 2.37 -1.06
C LEU A 25 8.46 3.52 -0.19
N HIS A 26 9.71 3.93 -0.43
CA HIS A 26 10.25 5.12 0.21
C HIS A 26 9.52 6.35 -0.31
N ARG A 27 8.93 7.12 0.61
CA ARG A 27 8.33 8.42 0.32
C ARG A 27 9.29 9.49 0.83
N PRO A 28 9.78 10.40 -0.03
CA PRO A 28 10.57 11.52 0.44
C PRO A 28 9.72 12.35 1.40
N GLU A 29 10.20 12.51 2.63
CA GLU A 29 9.53 13.30 3.66
C GLU A 29 10.20 14.67 3.72
N THR A 30 9.46 15.72 3.37
CA THR A 30 9.97 17.10 3.46
C THR A 30 9.92 17.60 4.90
N ALA A 31 10.70 18.63 5.23
CA ALA A 31 10.65 19.29 6.53
C ALA A 31 9.23 19.77 6.88
N ASP A 32 8.50 20.33 5.90
CA ASP A 32 7.10 20.71 6.06
C ASP A 32 6.19 19.51 6.39
N ALA A 33 6.37 18.37 5.72
CA ALA A 33 5.61 17.16 5.99
C ALA A 33 5.86 16.62 7.41
N LEU A 34 7.11 16.70 7.89
CA LEU A 34 7.50 16.36 9.25
C LEU A 34 6.85 17.30 10.29
N LEU A 35 6.98 18.61 10.10
CA LEU A 35 6.39 19.61 10.98
C LEU A 35 4.87 19.46 11.07
N HIS A 36 4.23 19.14 9.94
CA HIS A 36 2.80 18.91 9.86
C HIS A 36 2.32 17.69 10.68
N ARG A 37 3.17 16.66 10.85
CA ARG A 37 2.84 15.53 11.72
C ARG A 37 2.88 15.89 13.19
N ILE A 38 3.75 16.83 13.58
CA ILE A 38 3.91 17.28 14.96
C ILE A 38 2.77 18.26 15.32
N ASN A 39 2.43 19.16 14.41
CA ASN A 39 1.34 20.12 14.58
C ASN A 39 0.37 20.06 13.39
N PRO A 40 -0.66 19.20 13.46
CA PRO A 40 -1.60 19.01 12.36
C PRO A 40 -2.56 20.20 12.27
N ALA A 41 -2.17 21.23 11.52
CA ALA A 41 -3.14 22.18 10.98
C ALA A 41 -4.14 21.45 10.05
N PRO A 42 -5.36 21.95 9.84
CA PRO A 42 -6.27 21.32 8.88
C PRO A 42 -5.69 21.44 7.46
N VAL A 43 -5.26 20.32 6.87
CA VAL A 43 -4.84 20.24 5.46
C VAL A 43 -6.00 19.74 4.64
N THR A 44 -6.38 20.54 3.64
CA THR A 44 -7.54 20.32 2.78
C THR A 44 -7.30 19.33 1.64
N ASP A 45 -6.06 18.94 1.35
CA ASP A 45 -5.79 18.11 0.18
C ASP A 45 -4.66 17.09 0.44
N ARG A 46 -5.04 15.87 0.86
CA ARG A 46 -4.14 14.71 0.82
C ARG A 46 -4.30 14.04 -0.54
N LYS A 47 -3.61 14.57 -1.56
CA LYS A 47 -3.46 13.84 -2.82
C LYS A 47 -2.64 12.59 -2.56
N VAL A 48 -3.30 11.45 -2.67
CA VAL A 48 -2.64 10.16 -2.76
C VAL A 48 -1.95 10.14 -4.12
N ASP A 49 -0.62 10.10 -4.12
CA ASP A 49 0.15 10.18 -5.36
C ASP A 49 -0.08 8.90 -6.17
N LEU A 50 -0.65 9.06 -7.36
CA LEU A 50 -0.91 7.94 -8.27
C LEU A 50 0.39 7.29 -8.75
N ARG A 51 1.51 8.03 -8.71
CA ARG A 51 2.84 7.52 -9.10
C ARG A 51 3.34 6.40 -8.19
N ASP A 52 2.99 6.43 -6.91
CA ASP A 52 3.39 5.38 -5.96
C ASP A 52 2.76 4.02 -6.32
N TYR A 53 1.55 4.01 -6.89
CA TYR A 53 0.90 2.77 -7.32
C TYR A 53 1.56 2.13 -8.54
N GLY A 54 2.06 2.95 -9.48
CA GLY A 54 2.69 2.43 -10.70
C GLY A 54 3.97 1.65 -10.39
N ILE A 55 4.84 2.20 -9.54
CA ILE A 55 6.08 1.53 -9.15
C ILE A 55 5.78 0.26 -8.33
N GLY A 56 4.86 0.34 -7.36
CA GLY A 56 4.45 -0.83 -6.59
C GLY A 56 3.90 -1.97 -7.48
N ALA A 57 3.10 -1.62 -8.49
CA ALA A 57 2.54 -2.58 -9.43
C ALA A 57 3.61 -3.23 -10.33
N GLN A 58 4.59 -2.45 -10.80
CA GLN A 58 5.72 -2.98 -11.59
C GLN A 58 6.56 -3.96 -10.76
N ILE A 59 6.91 -3.59 -9.52
CA ILE A 59 7.65 -4.47 -8.61
C ILE A 59 6.91 -5.80 -8.40
N LEU A 60 5.61 -5.75 -8.14
CA LEU A 60 4.80 -6.95 -7.93
C LEU A 60 4.80 -7.86 -9.18
N ARG A 61 4.64 -7.26 -10.37
CA ARG A 61 4.70 -7.99 -11.64
C ARG A 61 6.07 -8.64 -11.85
N ASP A 62 7.15 -7.92 -11.60
CA ASP A 62 8.52 -8.42 -11.76
C ASP A 62 8.84 -9.57 -10.80
N LEU A 63 8.19 -9.59 -9.62
CA LEU A 63 8.22 -10.70 -8.68
C LEU A 63 7.31 -11.88 -9.08
N GLY A 64 6.59 -11.79 -10.21
CA GLY A 64 5.69 -12.82 -10.70
C GLY A 64 4.32 -12.85 -10.01
N VAL A 65 3.95 -11.80 -9.27
CA VAL A 65 2.60 -11.69 -8.71
C VAL A 65 1.61 -11.41 -9.84
N GLY A 66 0.58 -12.24 -9.95
CA GLY A 66 -0.54 -12.04 -10.90
C GLY A 66 -1.87 -11.86 -10.18
N LYS A 67 -2.19 -12.76 -9.24
CA LYS A 67 -3.39 -12.68 -8.39
C LYS A 67 -3.00 -12.57 -6.93
N MET A 68 -3.60 -11.64 -6.20
CA MET A 68 -3.28 -11.41 -4.79
C MET A 68 -4.49 -11.02 -3.96
N LYS A 69 -4.39 -11.23 -2.64
CA LYS A 69 -5.27 -10.62 -1.65
C LYS A 69 -4.51 -9.50 -0.94
N LEU A 70 -5.16 -8.37 -0.70
CA LEU A 70 -4.52 -7.20 -0.12
C LEU A 70 -4.78 -7.07 1.39
N LEU A 71 -3.74 -6.70 2.13
CA LEU A 71 -3.84 -6.24 3.51
C LEU A 71 -4.13 -4.74 3.53
N ALA A 72 -5.36 -4.36 3.16
CA ALA A 72 -5.79 -2.98 3.11
C ALA A 72 -7.30 -2.83 3.26
N ASN A 73 -7.77 -1.62 3.52
CA ASN A 73 -9.20 -1.32 3.42
C ASN A 73 -9.65 -1.37 1.96
N PRO A 74 -10.82 -1.97 1.65
CA PRO A 74 -11.34 -2.01 0.29
C PRO A 74 -11.46 -0.62 -0.32
N ARG A 75 -10.87 -0.44 -1.51
CA ARG A 75 -10.98 0.80 -2.29
C ARG A 75 -10.89 0.49 -3.77
N LYS A 76 -11.39 1.41 -4.60
CA LYS A 76 -11.19 1.32 -6.06
C LYS A 76 -9.70 1.48 -6.37
N MET A 77 -9.13 0.49 -7.06
CA MET A 77 -7.76 0.51 -7.55
C MET A 77 -7.80 0.45 -9.08
N PRO A 78 -7.83 1.62 -9.76
CA PRO A 78 -7.82 1.65 -11.22
C PRO A 78 -6.46 1.19 -11.77
N ALA A 79 -6.44 0.73 -13.02
CA ALA A 79 -5.25 0.41 -13.81
C ALA A 79 -4.41 -0.79 -13.34
N MET A 80 -4.94 -1.72 -12.54
CA MET A 80 -4.22 -2.97 -12.17
C MET A 80 -4.11 -3.97 -13.32
N ASP A 81 -5.11 -3.99 -14.20
CA ASP A 81 -5.15 -4.75 -15.44
C ASP A 81 -3.98 -4.44 -16.37
N GLY A 82 -3.59 -3.17 -16.50
CA GLY A 82 -2.44 -2.74 -17.28
C GLY A 82 -1.08 -3.26 -16.78
N PHE A 83 -1.02 -3.72 -15.52
CA PHE A 83 0.17 -4.36 -14.93
C PHE A 83 0.06 -5.88 -14.85
N GLY A 84 -1.04 -6.48 -15.34
CA GLY A 84 -1.27 -7.92 -15.21
C GLY A 84 -1.59 -8.35 -13.77
N LEU A 85 -2.11 -7.43 -12.95
CA LEU A 85 -2.43 -7.67 -11.54
C LEU A 85 -3.95 -7.75 -11.33
N GLU A 86 -4.37 -8.72 -10.52
CA GLU A 86 -5.76 -8.94 -10.12
C GLU A 86 -5.87 -8.99 -8.59
N VAL A 87 -6.69 -8.09 -8.04
CA VAL A 87 -7.05 -8.12 -6.61
C VAL A 87 -8.22 -9.06 -6.43
N THR A 88 -7.95 -10.23 -5.85
CA THR A 88 -8.95 -11.29 -5.61
C THR A 88 -9.71 -11.13 -4.30
N GLY A 89 -9.28 -10.20 -3.44
CA GLY A 89 -9.96 -9.88 -2.19
C GLY A 89 -9.10 -9.04 -1.24
N TYR A 90 -9.69 -8.72 -0.10
CA TYR A 90 -9.03 -8.03 1.01
C TYR A 90 -9.05 -8.94 2.23
N LEU A 91 -7.97 -8.91 3.01
CA LEU A 91 -7.89 -9.63 4.27
C LEU A 91 -8.24 -8.68 5.42
N ASP A 92 -9.21 -9.08 6.24
CA ASP A 92 -9.58 -8.36 7.44
C ASP A 92 -8.47 -8.45 8.50
N LYS A 93 -8.41 -7.41 9.34
CA LYS A 93 -7.65 -7.46 10.59
C LYS A 93 -8.33 -8.51 11.48
N ALA A 94 -7.57 -9.49 11.94
CA ALA A 94 -7.98 -10.31 13.07
C ALA A 94 -8.01 -9.43 14.34
#